data_AF-A0AAW4XS01-F1
#
_entry.id   AF-A0AAW4XS01-F1
#
_cell.length_a   1.000
_cell.length_b   1.000
_cell.length_c   1.000
_cell.angle_alpha   90.00
_cell.angle_beta   90.00
_cell.angle_gamma   90.00
#
_symmetry.space_group_name_H-M   'P 1'
#
loop_
_entity.id
_entity.type
_entity.pdbx_description
1 polymer ?
#
loop_
_entity_poly.entity_id
_entity_poly.type
_entity_poly.pdbx_seq_one_letter_code
_entity_poly.pdbx_strand_id
1 'polypeptide(L)'
;MKKSRLIETLRASFLLPLLALLCTGSWAARDFTPQAGTWVISEELDGKPGRGLAIDVQGNTFFMQMFGYEKNGNATFYTATGQMDGNSVTTPLMQYQGGRSFGSDARDAEFLGSPGPVTVSFVNGLQGTVQLPGEPEREIKRFEVMSPDYTKTYLEYGMLRSLLINTLDTKKEPQWLATAQIVKSFSEGWILGFGSFLSNYPFQWLTCQQIKDKDEYRCLSDKTPPAGYEDPYVLSARLRIVNVDAVGEVEVFYQGVLQKLPFVGVVAAGNPFPNEGSCDRSLDLYVGDVDYCFFSISPVSGTWIVKDEVNYKPGRGIALDVQAGMAVAQIFNYLPDGTPTFHMGSGTYAGAATSFELNRYRGGRALGGPLKSAKLAEAAGEIKLEFMYDGEGNTAARRPSRLTGDVQFPGEAPKQIVRMALEPGAETAEGLLGQWWLHFIGMSNWLKPTPVTLSRIEGNEAINQDGTIRCSRQIPHVPRRAQCIWNRDGQTYTAYFNQQQGDRSFTILQVRDRYGNLMGLGDIPLE
;
A
#
# COMPACT_ATOMS: atom_id res chain seq x y z
N MET A 1 47.25 -3.77 -57.92
CA MET A 1 48.25 -2.74 -57.52
C MET A 1 47.54 -1.64 -56.73
N LYS A 2 48.06 -1.32 -55.53
CA LYS A 2 48.09 -0.01 -54.79
C LYS A 2 47.09 1.08 -55.23
N LYS A 3 46.40 1.88 -54.40
CA LYS A 3 46.41 2.32 -52.97
C LYS A 3 45.10 3.17 -52.85
N SER A 4 44.20 2.95 -51.87
CA SER A 4 44.05 3.63 -50.57
C SER A 4 43.86 5.16 -50.54
N ARG A 5 42.84 5.55 -49.73
CA ARG A 5 42.64 6.80 -48.94
C ARG A 5 41.99 8.01 -49.65
N LEU A 6 41.13 8.84 -49.04
CA LEU A 6 40.31 8.88 -47.80
C LEU A 6 39.60 10.27 -47.83
N ILE A 7 38.55 10.47 -46.99
CA ILE A 7 38.04 11.75 -46.42
C ILE A 7 36.82 12.43 -47.09
N GLU A 8 35.71 12.38 -46.32
CA GLU A 8 34.75 13.43 -45.88
C GLU A 8 34.28 14.52 -46.87
N THR A 9 33.02 14.99 -46.94
CA THR A 9 32.12 15.49 -45.88
C THR A 9 30.75 15.90 -46.51
N LEU A 10 29.66 15.63 -45.78
CA LEU A 10 28.43 16.43 -45.55
C LEU A 10 27.43 16.89 -46.65
N ARG A 11 26.14 16.66 -46.28
CA ARG A 11 24.90 17.47 -46.42
C ARG A 11 24.20 17.47 -47.79
N ALA A 12 22.87 17.42 -47.91
CA ALA A 12 21.70 17.26 -47.02
C ALA A 12 20.49 16.98 -47.96
N SER A 13 19.47 16.20 -47.63
CA SER A 13 18.19 16.68 -47.06
C SER A 13 17.07 15.89 -47.75
N PHE A 14 16.35 15.03 -47.04
CA PHE A 14 14.92 14.81 -47.30
C PHE A 14 14.25 14.47 -45.97
N LEU A 15 13.53 15.48 -45.45
CA LEU A 15 12.60 15.38 -44.34
C LEU A 15 11.40 14.52 -44.77
N LEU A 16 11.16 13.43 -44.04
CA LEU A 16 9.86 12.77 -43.94
C LEU A 16 9.46 12.85 -42.46
N PRO A 17 8.27 13.39 -42.12
CA PRO A 17 7.84 13.43 -40.73
C PRO A 17 7.43 12.01 -40.35
N LEU A 18 8.23 11.38 -39.49
CA LEU A 18 7.85 10.17 -38.79
C LEU A 18 6.81 10.56 -37.74
N LEU A 19 5.53 10.52 -38.10
CA LEU A 19 4.42 10.60 -37.15
C LEU A 19 4.36 9.26 -36.40
N ALA A 20 5.27 9.07 -35.45
CA ALA A 20 5.14 8.01 -34.47
C ALA A 20 4.03 8.44 -33.49
N LEU A 21 2.79 8.08 -33.82
CA LEU A 21 1.74 7.96 -32.80
C LEU A 21 2.26 6.93 -31.79
N LEU A 22 2.73 7.40 -30.64
CA LEU A 22 2.81 6.59 -29.44
C LEU A 22 1.37 6.15 -29.15
N CYS A 23 1.01 4.94 -29.58
CA CYS A 23 -0.12 4.23 -29.00
C CYS A 23 0.25 3.96 -27.54
N THR A 24 0.04 4.93 -26.67
CA THR A 24 -0.19 4.64 -25.26
C THR A 24 -1.43 3.76 -25.26
N GLY A 25 -1.26 2.46 -25.04
CA GLY A 25 -2.39 1.58 -24.77
C GLY A 25 -3.24 2.27 -23.72
N SER A 26 -4.51 2.52 -24.03
CA SER A 26 -5.43 3.09 -23.05
C SER A 26 -5.69 1.99 -22.04
N TRP A 27 -4.88 1.94 -20.97
CA TRP A 27 -5.11 1.04 -19.85
C TRP A 27 -6.49 1.36 -19.29
N ALA A 28 -7.35 0.36 -19.16
CA ALA A 28 -8.60 0.54 -18.45
C ALA A 28 -8.26 0.78 -16.97
N ALA A 29 -8.56 2.00 -16.49
CA ALA A 29 -8.39 2.34 -15.09
C ALA A 29 -9.25 1.43 -14.22
N ARG A 30 -8.68 0.92 -13.13
CA ARG A 30 -9.39 0.09 -12.16
C ARG A 30 -10.12 0.95 -11.13
N ASP A 31 -11.21 0.42 -10.61
CA ASP A 31 -11.96 1.02 -9.50
C ASP A 31 -11.43 0.61 -8.11
N PHE A 32 -10.23 0.05 -8.06
CA PHE A 32 -9.52 -0.31 -6.83
C PHE A 32 -8.03 -0.55 -7.08
N THR A 33 -7.29 -0.70 -5.98
CA THR A 33 -5.91 -1.18 -5.98
C THR A 33 -5.82 -2.41 -5.06
N PRO A 34 -5.34 -3.57 -5.55
CA PRO A 34 -5.08 -4.73 -4.70
C PRO A 34 -4.14 -4.38 -3.55
N GLN A 35 -4.46 -4.80 -2.31
CA GLN A 35 -3.54 -4.58 -1.20
C GLN A 35 -2.26 -5.38 -1.40
N ALA A 36 -1.13 -4.71 -1.20
CA ALA A 36 0.15 -5.37 -1.08
C ALA A 36 0.22 -6.16 0.24
N GLY A 37 0.89 -7.31 0.21
CA GLY A 37 1.11 -8.15 1.40
C GLY A 37 0.85 -9.63 1.16
N THR A 38 0.51 -10.35 2.22
CA THR A 38 0.29 -11.80 2.19
C THR A 38 -1.14 -12.13 1.72
N TRP A 39 -1.23 -13.05 0.78
CA TRP A 39 -2.46 -13.60 0.23
C TRP A 39 -2.47 -15.12 0.37
N VAL A 40 -3.66 -15.68 0.58
CA VAL A 40 -3.86 -17.12 0.77
C VAL A 40 -4.83 -17.65 -0.26
N ILE A 41 -4.61 -18.90 -0.66
CA ILE A 41 -5.60 -19.67 -1.42
C ILE A 41 -6.69 -20.08 -0.42
N SER A 42 -7.94 -19.62 -0.63
CA SER A 42 -8.99 -19.67 0.38
C SER A 42 -9.26 -21.09 0.90
N GLU A 43 -9.22 -22.10 0.03
CA GLU A 43 -9.43 -23.52 0.39
C GLU A 43 -8.27 -24.13 1.19
N GLU A 44 -7.11 -23.48 1.24
CA GLU A 44 -5.90 -23.95 1.94
C GLU A 44 -5.70 -23.28 3.30
N LEU A 45 -6.58 -22.36 3.70
CA LEU A 45 -6.51 -21.68 5.00
C LEU A 45 -7.14 -22.56 6.10
N ASP A 46 -6.40 -23.56 6.57
CA ASP A 46 -6.83 -24.52 7.60
C ASP A 46 -6.09 -24.38 8.95
N GLY A 47 -5.29 -23.33 9.10
CA GLY A 47 -4.45 -23.08 10.28
C GLY A 47 -3.16 -23.91 10.33
N LYS A 48 -2.87 -24.74 9.31
CA LYS A 48 -1.62 -25.50 9.21
C LYS A 48 -0.67 -24.85 8.20
N PRO A 49 0.64 -25.14 8.29
CA PRO A 49 1.59 -24.65 7.31
C PRO A 49 1.27 -25.15 5.90
N GLY A 50 1.42 -24.29 4.91
CA GLY A 50 1.06 -24.59 3.53
C GLY A 50 1.89 -23.76 2.55
N ARG A 51 1.28 -23.43 1.42
CA ARG A 51 1.78 -22.52 0.41
C ARG A 51 0.94 -21.26 0.40
N GLY A 52 1.43 -20.21 -0.22
CA GLY A 52 0.74 -18.92 -0.28
C GLY A 52 1.48 -17.94 -1.16
N LEU A 53 0.96 -16.71 -1.18
CA LEU A 53 1.39 -15.68 -2.10
C LEU A 53 1.77 -14.43 -1.30
N ALA A 54 2.80 -13.73 -1.75
CA ALA A 54 3.00 -12.32 -1.46
C ALA A 54 2.78 -11.56 -2.75
N ILE A 55 1.79 -10.68 -2.77
CA ILE A 55 1.40 -9.91 -3.96
C ILE A 55 1.69 -8.44 -3.68
N ASP A 56 2.22 -7.74 -4.68
CA ASP A 56 2.49 -6.31 -4.66
C ASP A 56 2.12 -5.72 -6.03
N VAL A 57 1.17 -4.79 -6.02
CA VAL A 57 0.70 -4.11 -7.23
C VAL A 57 0.93 -2.61 -7.06
N GLN A 58 1.74 -2.04 -7.95
CA GLN A 58 2.09 -0.62 -7.93
C GLN A 58 1.80 -0.04 -9.30
N GLY A 59 0.83 0.88 -9.37
CA GLY A 59 0.27 1.24 -10.66
C GLY A 59 -0.20 -0.01 -11.39
N ASN A 60 0.19 -0.16 -12.64
CA ASN A 60 -0.12 -1.37 -13.41
C ASN A 60 0.97 -2.45 -13.33
N THR A 61 2.03 -2.26 -12.54
CA THR A 61 3.07 -3.29 -12.39
C THR A 61 2.70 -4.27 -11.29
N PHE A 62 2.58 -5.53 -11.67
CA PHE A 62 2.34 -6.67 -10.79
C PHE A 62 3.66 -7.35 -10.45
N PHE A 63 3.84 -7.66 -9.17
CA PHE A 63 4.86 -8.57 -8.69
C PHE A 63 4.24 -9.54 -7.68
N MET A 64 4.61 -10.80 -7.80
CA MET A 64 4.18 -11.84 -6.88
C MET A 64 5.33 -12.78 -6.56
N GLN A 65 5.43 -13.16 -5.30
CA GLN A 65 6.24 -14.27 -4.84
C GLN A 65 5.31 -15.36 -4.34
N MET A 66 5.50 -16.59 -4.80
CA MET A 66 4.79 -17.76 -4.28
C MET A 66 5.77 -18.61 -3.51
N PHE A 67 5.50 -18.87 -2.23
CA PHE A 67 6.19 -19.91 -1.48
C PHE A 67 5.40 -21.22 -1.60
N GLY A 68 6.10 -22.33 -1.75
CA GLY A 68 5.46 -23.63 -1.89
C GLY A 68 6.45 -24.77 -1.82
N TYR A 69 6.10 -25.90 -2.45
CA TYR A 69 6.90 -27.11 -2.36
C TYR A 69 7.12 -27.73 -3.73
N GLU A 70 8.26 -28.39 -3.89
CA GLU A 70 8.54 -29.28 -5.00
C GLU A 70 7.85 -30.63 -4.80
N LYS A 71 7.76 -31.44 -5.86
CA LYS A 71 7.16 -32.79 -5.78
C LYS A 71 7.86 -33.70 -4.76
N ASN A 72 9.15 -33.48 -4.52
CA ASN A 72 9.94 -34.21 -3.51
C ASN A 72 9.69 -33.69 -2.07
N GLY A 73 8.89 -32.64 -1.90
CA GLY A 73 8.56 -32.04 -0.61
C GLY A 73 9.53 -30.97 -0.12
N ASN A 74 10.58 -30.63 -0.88
CA ASN A 74 11.45 -29.50 -0.54
C ASN A 74 10.66 -28.19 -0.62
N ALA A 75 10.90 -27.29 0.33
CA ALA A 75 10.46 -25.90 0.19
C ALA A 75 11.11 -25.28 -1.04
N THR A 76 10.37 -24.42 -1.73
CA THR A 76 10.83 -23.69 -2.90
C THR A 76 10.05 -22.38 -2.99
N PHE A 77 10.44 -21.52 -3.91
CA PHE A 77 9.67 -20.32 -4.23
C PHE A 77 9.69 -20.04 -5.72
N TYR A 78 8.71 -19.24 -6.13
CA TYR A 78 8.55 -18.77 -7.48
C TYR A 78 8.29 -17.27 -7.48
N THR A 79 8.61 -16.62 -8.59
CA THR A 79 8.28 -15.20 -8.77
C THR A 79 7.53 -14.99 -10.07
N ALA A 80 6.68 -13.99 -10.11
CA ALA A 80 5.93 -13.60 -11.29
C ALA A 80 5.91 -12.08 -11.35
N THR A 81 6.22 -11.51 -12.51
CA THR A 81 6.10 -10.06 -12.72
C THR A 81 5.46 -9.79 -14.08
N GLY A 82 4.59 -8.80 -14.15
CA GLY A 82 3.83 -8.51 -15.35
C GLY A 82 3.13 -7.17 -15.26
N GLN A 83 2.36 -6.85 -16.29
CA GLN A 83 1.50 -5.68 -16.30
C GLN A 83 0.05 -6.11 -16.15
N MET A 84 -0.71 -5.36 -15.33
CA MET A 84 -2.13 -5.56 -15.11
C MET A 84 -2.93 -5.13 -16.36
N ASP A 85 -3.69 -6.04 -16.95
CA ASP A 85 -4.70 -5.74 -17.97
C ASP A 85 -6.08 -5.69 -17.32
N GLY A 86 -6.58 -4.47 -17.09
CA GLY A 86 -7.72 -4.26 -16.20
C GLY A 86 -7.44 -4.87 -14.83
N ASN A 87 -8.27 -5.81 -14.39
CA ASN A 87 -8.16 -6.44 -13.08
C ASN A 87 -7.32 -7.73 -13.08
N SER A 88 -6.76 -8.15 -14.21
CA SER A 88 -6.05 -9.43 -14.32
C SER A 88 -4.63 -9.29 -14.84
N VAL A 89 -3.84 -10.34 -14.66
CA VAL A 89 -2.49 -10.46 -15.20
C VAL A 89 -2.21 -11.93 -15.49
N THR A 90 -1.63 -12.20 -16.65
CA THR A 90 -1.08 -13.53 -16.98
C THR A 90 0.39 -13.37 -17.29
N THR A 91 1.25 -14.06 -16.54
CA THR A 91 2.71 -13.95 -16.68
C THR A 91 3.40 -15.28 -16.34
N PRO A 92 4.60 -15.58 -16.87
CA PRO A 92 5.35 -16.76 -16.47
C PRO A 92 5.67 -16.77 -14.96
N LEU A 93 5.45 -17.93 -14.34
CA LEU A 93 5.91 -18.20 -12.99
C LEU A 93 7.36 -18.68 -13.08
N MET A 94 8.32 -17.94 -12.52
CA MET A 94 9.76 -18.12 -12.73
C MET A 94 10.43 -18.77 -11.52
N GLN A 95 11.40 -19.66 -11.77
CA GLN A 95 12.23 -20.33 -10.78
C GLN A 95 13.70 -19.89 -10.89
N TYR A 96 14.37 -19.84 -9.74
CA TYR A 96 15.79 -19.51 -9.63
C TYR A 96 16.50 -20.50 -8.69
N GLN A 97 17.81 -20.64 -8.85
CA GLN A 97 18.64 -21.48 -7.99
C GLN A 97 20.01 -20.85 -7.74
N GLY A 98 20.71 -21.33 -6.72
CA GLY A 98 22.12 -21.01 -6.49
C GLY A 98 22.37 -19.61 -5.96
N GLY A 99 21.39 -18.91 -5.38
CA GLY A 99 21.63 -17.59 -4.78
C GLY A 99 22.12 -17.65 -3.33
N ARG A 100 22.07 -16.50 -2.67
CA ARG A 100 22.58 -16.28 -1.30
C ARG A 100 21.76 -17.01 -0.21
N SER A 101 22.46 -17.75 0.65
CA SER A 101 21.91 -18.30 1.91
C SER A 101 22.20 -17.40 3.11
N PHE A 102 21.54 -17.65 4.24
CA PHE A 102 21.88 -16.96 5.49
C PHE A 102 23.35 -17.17 5.86
N GLY A 103 24.02 -16.10 6.29
CA GLY A 103 25.42 -16.10 6.71
C GLY A 103 26.45 -16.32 5.60
N SER A 104 26.03 -16.50 4.34
CA SER A 104 26.94 -16.69 3.20
C SER A 104 27.43 -15.38 2.59
N ASP A 105 28.51 -15.47 1.81
CA ASP A 105 28.97 -14.39 0.94
C ASP A 105 27.91 -14.01 -0.11
N ALA A 106 28.08 -12.82 -0.72
CA ALA A 106 27.18 -12.38 -1.78
C ALA A 106 27.20 -13.37 -2.95
N ARG A 107 26.01 -13.80 -3.39
CA ARG A 107 25.84 -14.77 -4.47
C ARG A 107 24.59 -14.46 -5.28
N ASP A 108 24.79 -14.32 -6.58
CA ASP A 108 23.70 -14.15 -7.56
C ASP A 108 23.06 -15.51 -7.83
N ALA A 109 21.73 -15.52 -7.94
CA ALA A 109 21.00 -16.68 -8.39
C ALA A 109 20.92 -16.73 -9.93
N GLU A 110 20.71 -17.93 -10.44
CA GLU A 110 20.56 -18.20 -11.86
C GLU A 110 19.13 -18.61 -12.17
N PHE A 111 18.65 -18.20 -13.34
CA PHE A 111 17.34 -18.62 -13.84
C PHE A 111 17.35 -20.13 -14.11
N LEU A 112 16.41 -20.84 -13.49
CA LEU A 112 16.28 -22.29 -13.63
C LEU A 112 15.25 -22.67 -14.71
N GLY A 113 14.17 -21.91 -14.82
CA GLY A 113 13.07 -22.22 -15.73
C GLY A 113 11.74 -21.65 -15.28
N SER A 114 10.66 -22.06 -15.96
CA SER A 114 9.30 -21.72 -15.60
C SER A 114 8.40 -22.97 -15.66
N PRO A 115 7.65 -23.31 -14.60
CA PRO A 115 6.61 -24.35 -14.67
C PRO A 115 5.44 -23.98 -15.60
N GLY A 116 5.30 -22.73 -16.02
CA GLY A 116 4.21 -22.26 -16.89
C GLY A 116 3.65 -20.90 -16.45
N PRO A 117 2.60 -20.42 -17.13
CA PRO A 117 1.96 -19.15 -16.78
C PRO A 117 1.13 -19.27 -15.49
N VAL A 118 1.12 -18.20 -14.72
CA VAL A 118 0.13 -17.95 -13.68
C VAL A 118 -0.82 -16.85 -14.14
N THR A 119 -2.11 -17.02 -13.88
CA THR A 119 -3.11 -15.97 -14.07
C THR A 119 -3.65 -15.55 -12.71
N VAL A 120 -3.67 -14.24 -12.43
CA VAL A 120 -4.30 -13.67 -11.23
C VAL A 120 -5.35 -12.68 -11.69
N SER A 121 -6.55 -12.74 -11.11
CA SER A 121 -7.64 -11.80 -11.38
C SER A 121 -8.21 -11.28 -10.07
N PHE A 122 -8.26 -9.97 -9.89
CA PHE A 122 -8.82 -9.36 -8.69
C PHE A 122 -10.29 -9.01 -8.88
N VAL A 123 -11.09 -9.23 -7.84
CA VAL A 123 -12.47 -8.74 -7.76
C VAL A 123 -12.49 -7.38 -7.08
N ASN A 124 -11.66 -7.20 -6.06
CA ASN A 124 -11.49 -5.98 -5.29
C ASN A 124 -10.12 -5.97 -4.59
N GLY A 125 -9.89 -5.01 -3.69
CA GLY A 125 -8.63 -4.86 -2.96
C GLY A 125 -8.23 -6.04 -2.08
N LEU A 126 -9.15 -6.95 -1.74
CA LEU A 126 -8.98 -8.02 -0.76
C LEU A 126 -9.26 -9.43 -1.30
N GLN A 127 -9.85 -9.56 -2.49
CA GLN A 127 -10.33 -10.82 -3.04
C GLN A 127 -10.00 -10.96 -4.52
N GLY A 128 -9.78 -12.20 -4.95
CA GLY A 128 -9.52 -12.51 -6.35
C GLY A 128 -9.48 -14.02 -6.61
N THR A 129 -8.92 -14.38 -7.75
CA THR A 129 -8.61 -15.75 -8.14
C THR A 129 -7.16 -15.88 -8.60
N VAL A 130 -6.61 -17.07 -8.46
CA VAL A 130 -5.33 -17.49 -9.03
C VAL A 130 -5.52 -18.79 -9.79
N GLN A 131 -4.94 -18.87 -10.98
CA GLN A 131 -4.75 -20.11 -11.72
C GLN A 131 -3.25 -20.38 -11.83
N LEU A 132 -2.78 -21.36 -11.05
CA LEU A 132 -1.38 -21.79 -11.07
C LEU A 132 -1.14 -22.82 -12.19
N PRO A 133 0.11 -22.99 -12.67
CA PRO A 133 0.42 -23.98 -13.68
C PRO A 133 -0.03 -25.39 -13.29
N GLY A 134 -0.83 -26.01 -14.17
CA GLY A 134 -1.35 -27.37 -13.94
C GLY A 134 -2.44 -27.47 -12.88
N GLU A 135 -3.00 -26.34 -12.44
CA GLU A 135 -4.09 -26.31 -11.47
C GLU A 135 -5.34 -25.60 -12.04
N PRO A 136 -6.54 -25.98 -11.62
CA PRO A 136 -7.73 -25.18 -11.86
C PRO A 136 -7.63 -23.82 -11.16
N GLU A 137 -8.45 -22.87 -11.60
CA GLU A 137 -8.60 -21.60 -10.90
C GLU A 137 -9.10 -21.83 -9.45
N ARG A 138 -8.56 -21.02 -8.54
CA ARG A 138 -8.86 -21.03 -7.11
C ARG A 138 -9.04 -19.61 -6.58
N GLU A 139 -9.96 -19.46 -5.63
CA GLU A 139 -10.15 -18.21 -4.91
C GLU A 139 -8.91 -17.90 -4.05
N ILE A 140 -8.51 -16.63 -4.06
CA ILE A 140 -7.53 -16.07 -3.16
C ILE A 140 -8.14 -14.90 -2.39
N LYS A 141 -7.65 -14.71 -1.17
CA LYS A 141 -8.00 -13.56 -0.35
C LYS A 141 -6.79 -13.03 0.40
N ARG A 142 -6.86 -11.75 0.75
CA ARG A 142 -5.91 -11.11 1.65
C ARG A 142 -5.87 -11.89 2.97
N PHE A 143 -4.68 -12.23 3.44
CA PHE A 143 -4.50 -12.83 4.76
C PHE A 143 -4.58 -11.73 5.81
N GLU A 144 -5.73 -11.58 6.46
CA GLU A 144 -5.94 -10.58 7.53
C GLU A 144 -5.50 -11.17 8.88
N VAL A 145 -4.61 -10.47 9.58
CA VAL A 145 -4.17 -10.83 10.95
C VAL A 145 -4.17 -9.60 11.84
N MET A 146 -4.51 -9.79 13.12
CA MET A 146 -4.53 -8.73 14.14
C MET A 146 -3.78 -9.20 15.39
N SER A 147 -3.07 -8.30 16.05
CA SER A 147 -2.42 -8.62 17.32
C SER A 147 -3.46 -8.64 18.45
N PRO A 148 -3.20 -9.40 19.54
CA PRO A 148 -4.05 -9.34 20.73
C PRO A 148 -4.23 -7.91 21.26
N ASP A 149 -3.18 -7.10 21.20
CA ASP A 149 -3.21 -5.71 21.64
C ASP A 149 -4.10 -4.85 20.73
N TYR A 150 -4.07 -5.06 19.40
CA TYR A 150 -4.98 -4.40 18.47
C TYR A 150 -6.44 -4.73 18.79
N THR A 151 -6.76 -6.02 18.93
CA THR A 151 -8.10 -6.49 19.27
C THR A 151 -8.58 -5.86 20.58
N LYS A 152 -7.76 -5.92 21.62
CA LYS A 152 -8.08 -5.35 22.93
C LYS A 152 -8.30 -3.84 22.87
N THR A 153 -7.39 -3.12 22.21
CA THR A 153 -7.43 -1.65 22.10
C THR A 153 -8.61 -1.18 21.27
N TYR A 154 -8.76 -1.70 20.06
CA TYR A 154 -9.70 -1.14 19.10
C TYR A 154 -11.00 -1.90 18.93
N LEU A 155 -11.10 -3.17 19.31
CA LEU A 155 -12.36 -3.92 19.19
C LEU A 155 -13.05 -4.11 20.56
N GLU A 156 -12.29 -4.27 21.64
CA GLU A 156 -12.86 -4.46 22.98
C GLU A 156 -13.06 -3.12 23.72
N TYR A 157 -11.99 -2.36 23.90
CA TYR A 157 -12.03 -1.04 24.56
C TYR A 157 -12.61 0.04 23.65
N GLY A 158 -12.43 -0.11 22.34
CA GLY A 158 -12.96 0.81 21.34
C GLY A 158 -12.35 2.20 21.43
N MET A 159 -11.03 2.25 21.55
CA MET A 159 -10.26 3.49 21.48
C MET A 159 -10.56 4.25 20.18
N LEU A 160 -10.54 5.58 20.27
CA LEU A 160 -10.84 6.48 19.16
C LEU A 160 -9.92 6.20 17.97
N ARG A 161 -10.51 6.06 16.79
CA ARG A 161 -9.80 6.07 15.50
C ARG A 161 -10.37 7.15 14.61
N SER A 162 -9.48 8.01 14.12
CA SER A 162 -9.78 9.07 13.16
C SER A 162 -9.43 8.61 11.75
N LEU A 163 -10.39 8.78 10.85
CA LEU A 163 -10.39 8.35 9.47
C LEU A 163 -10.42 9.58 8.57
N LEU A 164 -9.70 9.52 7.45
CA LEU A 164 -9.89 10.42 6.32
C LEU A 164 -10.64 9.68 5.23
N ILE A 165 -11.80 10.20 4.81
CA ILE A 165 -12.73 9.52 3.91
C ILE A 165 -12.96 10.37 2.67
N ASN A 166 -12.84 9.76 1.50
CA ASN A 166 -13.22 10.31 0.20
C ASN A 166 -14.48 9.60 -0.30
N THR A 167 -15.59 10.33 -0.34
CA THR A 167 -16.84 9.83 -0.91
C THR A 167 -16.80 9.92 -2.43
N LEU A 168 -17.47 8.98 -3.06
CA LEU A 168 -17.45 8.77 -4.49
C LEU A 168 -18.86 8.72 -5.04
N ASP A 169 -19.06 9.20 -6.27
CA ASP A 169 -20.32 8.98 -6.99
C ASP A 169 -20.39 7.57 -7.61
N THR A 170 -21.46 7.32 -8.36
CA THR A 170 -21.68 6.05 -9.07
C THR A 170 -20.68 5.76 -10.18
N LYS A 171 -19.92 6.77 -10.63
CA LYS A 171 -18.82 6.66 -11.58
C LYS A 171 -17.45 6.63 -10.89
N LYS A 172 -17.43 6.52 -9.56
CA LYS A 172 -16.24 6.54 -8.73
C LYS A 172 -15.46 7.87 -8.83
N GLU A 173 -16.15 8.97 -9.10
CA GLU A 173 -15.54 10.31 -9.07
C GLU A 173 -15.66 10.94 -7.67
N PRO A 174 -14.60 11.58 -7.16
CA PRO A 174 -14.61 12.23 -5.84
C PRO A 174 -15.73 13.26 -5.69
N GLN A 175 -16.51 13.14 -4.62
CA GLN A 175 -17.58 14.09 -4.30
C GLN A 175 -17.17 15.03 -3.17
N TRP A 176 -16.72 14.50 -2.04
CA TRP A 176 -16.14 15.31 -0.98
C TRP A 176 -15.13 14.53 -0.12
N LEU A 177 -14.28 15.29 0.57
CA LEU A 177 -13.39 14.80 1.61
C LEU A 177 -14.00 15.05 3.00
N ALA A 178 -14.05 14.03 3.83
CA ALA A 178 -14.60 14.06 5.18
C ALA A 178 -13.62 13.46 6.20
N THR A 179 -13.76 13.88 7.45
CA THR A 179 -13.17 13.17 8.58
C THR A 179 -14.23 12.31 9.24
N ALA A 180 -13.86 11.13 9.71
CA ALA A 180 -14.74 10.32 10.53
C ALA A 180 -14.03 9.79 11.77
N GLN A 181 -14.76 9.56 12.85
CA GLN A 181 -14.21 9.17 14.14
C GLN A 181 -15.03 8.01 14.70
N ILE A 182 -14.46 6.80 14.76
CA ILE A 182 -15.12 5.64 15.37
C ILE A 182 -14.55 5.41 16.77
N VAL A 183 -15.44 5.33 17.76
CA VAL A 183 -15.08 5.16 19.18
C VAL A 183 -16.21 4.47 19.94
N LYS A 184 -15.87 3.76 21.02
CA LYS A 184 -16.85 3.21 21.95
C LYS A 184 -17.04 4.18 23.11
N SER A 185 -18.14 4.92 23.08
CA SER A 185 -18.60 5.78 24.16
C SER A 185 -19.00 4.97 25.40
N PHE A 186 -18.77 5.54 26.59
CA PHE A 186 -19.15 4.93 27.86
C PHE A 186 -20.67 4.76 28.03
N SER A 187 -21.47 5.67 27.45
CA SER A 187 -22.93 5.70 27.63
C SER A 187 -23.71 5.17 26.43
N GLU A 188 -23.18 5.34 25.22
CA GLU A 188 -23.92 5.10 23.96
C GLU A 188 -23.41 3.88 23.19
N GLY A 189 -22.39 3.19 23.70
CA GLY A 189 -21.73 2.12 22.97
C GLY A 189 -20.93 2.67 21.79
N TRP A 190 -20.92 1.97 20.67
CA TRP A 190 -20.17 2.41 19.49
C TRP A 190 -20.84 3.64 18.87
N ILE A 191 -20.05 4.67 18.58
CA ILE A 191 -20.51 5.88 17.90
C ILE A 191 -19.54 6.27 16.78
N LEU A 192 -20.09 6.83 15.71
CA LEU A 192 -19.34 7.35 14.58
C LEU A 192 -19.59 8.84 14.43
N GLY A 193 -18.52 9.60 14.64
CA GLY A 193 -18.44 11.00 14.31
C GLY A 193 -18.18 11.20 12.82
N PHE A 194 -18.86 12.12 12.18
CA PHE A 194 -18.61 12.56 10.81
C PHE A 194 -18.44 14.08 10.79
N GLY A 195 -17.25 14.53 10.40
CA GLY A 195 -16.92 15.91 10.11
C GLY A 195 -16.69 16.13 8.61
N SER A 196 -16.84 17.37 8.16
CA SER A 196 -16.46 17.78 6.81
C SER A 196 -15.55 18.98 6.88
N PHE A 197 -14.68 19.12 5.89
CA PHE A 197 -13.85 20.31 5.69
C PHE A 197 -14.63 21.48 5.02
N LEU A 198 -15.93 21.33 4.81
CA LEU A 198 -16.82 22.39 4.33
C LEU A 198 -17.14 23.40 5.45
N SER A 199 -17.41 24.65 5.07
CA SER A 199 -17.68 25.72 6.04
C SER A 199 -19.10 25.53 6.59
N ASN A 200 -19.27 25.55 7.91
CA ASN A 200 -20.56 25.38 8.62
C ASN A 200 -21.12 23.94 8.69
N TYR A 201 -20.30 22.92 8.46
CA TYR A 201 -20.71 21.53 8.68
C TYR A 201 -20.77 21.21 10.18
N PRO A 202 -21.95 20.90 10.77
CA PRO A 202 -22.00 20.41 12.14
C PRO A 202 -21.44 18.99 12.15
N PHE A 203 -20.52 18.73 13.07
CA PHE A 203 -20.04 17.39 13.31
C PHE A 203 -21.22 16.50 13.72
N GLN A 204 -21.46 15.42 12.98
CA GLN A 204 -22.59 14.52 13.15
C GLN A 204 -22.17 13.29 13.92
N TRP A 205 -22.98 12.85 14.87
CA TRP A 205 -22.76 11.61 15.60
C TRP A 205 -23.85 10.61 15.21
N LEU A 206 -23.43 9.40 14.90
CA LEU A 206 -24.31 8.27 14.61
C LEU A 206 -24.07 7.18 15.65
N THR A 207 -25.14 6.52 16.07
CA THR A 207 -25.06 5.33 16.93
C THR A 207 -24.73 4.12 16.07
N CYS A 208 -23.79 3.30 16.52
CA CYS A 208 -23.27 2.20 15.75
C CYS A 208 -23.43 0.84 16.45
N GLN A 209 -23.53 -0.20 15.62
CA GLN A 209 -23.37 -1.59 16.02
C GLN A 209 -22.16 -2.17 15.29
N GLN A 210 -21.23 -2.71 16.06
CA GLN A 210 -20.11 -3.47 15.53
C GLN A 210 -20.57 -4.87 15.08
N ILE A 211 -20.11 -5.31 13.92
CA ILE A 211 -20.26 -6.69 13.46
C ILE A 211 -19.32 -7.58 14.26
N LYS A 212 -19.85 -8.68 14.79
CA LYS A 212 -19.12 -9.55 15.70
C LYS A 212 -17.82 -10.05 15.08
N ASP A 213 -16.73 -9.97 15.85
CA ASP A 213 -15.37 -10.41 15.48
C ASP A 213 -14.81 -9.73 14.21
N LYS A 214 -15.38 -8.59 13.83
CA LYS A 214 -14.93 -7.78 12.70
C LYS A 214 -14.73 -6.33 13.09
N ASP A 215 -13.81 -5.71 12.37
CA ASP A 215 -13.59 -4.28 12.42
C ASP A 215 -14.55 -3.58 11.43
N GLU A 216 -15.84 -3.80 11.64
CA GLU A 216 -16.93 -3.39 10.76
C GLU A 216 -18.12 -2.88 11.57
N TYR A 217 -18.74 -1.80 11.11
CA TYR A 217 -19.75 -1.06 11.85
C TYR A 217 -20.91 -0.67 10.96
N ARG A 218 -22.12 -0.77 11.49
CA ARG A 218 -23.33 -0.14 10.94
C ARG A 218 -23.74 1.00 11.84
N CYS A 219 -23.96 2.17 11.28
CA CYS A 219 -24.22 3.38 12.02
C CYS A 219 -25.47 4.08 11.49
N LEU A 220 -26.29 4.61 12.39
CA LEU A 220 -27.54 5.30 12.09
C LEU A 220 -27.59 6.64 12.83
N SER A 221 -28.04 7.68 12.14
CA SER A 221 -28.40 8.95 12.75
C SER A 221 -29.82 8.88 13.30
N ASP A 222 -30.04 9.43 14.49
CA ASP A 222 -31.36 9.69 15.07
C ASP A 222 -31.91 11.07 14.68
N LYS A 223 -31.11 11.89 13.99
CA LYS A 223 -31.43 13.26 13.60
C LYS A 223 -31.79 13.35 12.12
N THR A 224 -32.65 14.30 11.80
CA THR A 224 -32.99 14.65 10.42
C THR A 224 -32.21 15.88 9.94
N PRO A 225 -32.03 16.05 8.61
CA PRO A 225 -31.37 17.22 8.06
C PRO A 225 -32.16 18.49 8.42
N PRO A 226 -31.51 19.57 8.87
CA PRO A 226 -32.18 20.84 9.11
C PRO A 226 -32.86 21.37 7.84
N ALA A 227 -33.99 22.05 7.98
CA ALA A 227 -34.68 22.65 6.84
C ALA A 227 -33.79 23.71 6.15
N GLY A 228 -33.65 23.61 4.82
CA GLY A 228 -32.80 24.51 4.03
C GLY A 228 -31.29 24.23 4.15
N TYR A 229 -30.90 23.08 4.70
CA TYR A 229 -29.49 22.67 4.77
C TYR A 229 -29.02 22.12 3.41
N GLU A 230 -27.95 22.71 2.86
CA GLU A 230 -27.46 22.41 1.50
C GLU A 230 -26.20 21.53 1.48
N ASP A 231 -25.42 21.53 2.56
CA ASP A 231 -24.24 20.69 2.73
C ASP A 231 -24.62 19.22 2.98
N PRO A 232 -23.67 18.27 2.84
CA PRO A 232 -23.95 16.85 3.08
C PRO A 232 -24.45 16.59 4.51
N TYR A 233 -25.50 15.78 4.66
CA TYR A 233 -25.99 15.33 5.96
C TYR A 233 -26.07 13.80 5.99
N VAL A 234 -25.22 13.16 6.79
CA VAL A 234 -25.06 11.70 6.88
C VAL A 234 -26.17 11.11 7.76
N LEU A 235 -27.00 10.27 7.16
CA LEU A 235 -28.13 9.61 7.82
C LEU A 235 -27.79 8.19 8.25
N SER A 236 -26.96 7.50 7.49
CA SER A 236 -26.45 6.18 7.83
C SER A 236 -25.06 5.98 7.26
N ALA A 237 -24.30 5.06 7.86
CA ALA A 237 -23.02 4.64 7.35
C ALA A 237 -22.81 3.14 7.60
N ARG A 238 -22.22 2.45 6.63
CA ARG A 238 -21.59 1.15 6.84
C ARG A 238 -20.11 1.30 6.53
N LEU A 239 -19.25 0.86 7.43
CA LEU A 239 -17.81 0.97 7.26
C LEU A 239 -17.10 -0.29 7.74
N ARG A 240 -16.07 -0.70 7.01
CA ARG A 240 -15.12 -1.73 7.38
C ARG A 240 -13.72 -1.13 7.35
N ILE A 241 -12.95 -1.37 8.40
CA ILE A 241 -11.55 -1.00 8.51
C ILE A 241 -10.73 -2.28 8.31
N VAL A 242 -9.81 -2.26 7.34
CA VAL A 242 -8.91 -3.39 7.06
C VAL A 242 -7.50 -2.85 6.97
N ASN A 243 -6.70 -3.16 7.99
CA ASN A 243 -5.39 -2.56 8.19
C ASN A 243 -5.49 -1.01 8.27
N VAL A 244 -4.90 -0.30 7.33
CA VAL A 244 -4.92 1.18 7.24
C VAL A 244 -6.01 1.69 6.32
N ASP A 245 -6.65 0.82 5.53
CA ASP A 245 -7.72 1.19 4.62
C ASP A 245 -9.07 1.18 5.34
N ALA A 246 -9.91 2.14 4.99
CA ALA A 246 -11.33 2.15 5.33
C ALA A 246 -12.14 2.11 4.03
N VAL A 247 -13.21 1.34 4.04
CA VAL A 247 -14.12 1.17 2.90
C VAL A 247 -15.53 1.13 3.44
N GLY A 248 -16.45 1.74 2.71
CA GLY A 248 -17.82 1.75 3.15
C GLY A 248 -18.78 2.43 2.20
N GLU A 249 -19.96 2.70 2.72
CA GLU A 249 -21.00 3.48 2.09
C GLU A 249 -21.63 4.41 3.11
N VAL A 250 -22.05 5.58 2.67
CA VAL A 250 -22.85 6.53 3.44
C VAL A 250 -24.14 6.83 2.69
N GLU A 251 -25.24 6.90 3.43
CA GLU A 251 -26.46 7.54 2.93
C GLU A 251 -26.46 8.98 3.39
N VAL A 252 -26.58 9.89 2.43
CA VAL A 252 -26.45 11.32 2.64
C VAL A 252 -27.64 12.04 2.04
N PHE A 253 -28.20 13.00 2.78
CA PHE A 253 -29.03 14.03 2.20
C PHE A 253 -28.14 15.18 1.75
N TYR A 254 -28.11 15.47 0.45
CA TYR A 254 -27.28 16.53 -0.13
C TYR A 254 -28.04 17.24 -1.24
N GLN A 255 -28.08 18.59 -1.18
CA GLN A 255 -28.80 19.43 -2.17
C GLN A 255 -30.26 19.00 -2.42
N GLY A 256 -30.98 18.60 -1.37
CA GLY A 256 -32.39 18.19 -1.47
C GLY A 256 -32.62 16.75 -1.95
N VAL A 257 -31.55 15.97 -2.17
CA VAL A 257 -31.64 14.59 -2.69
C VAL A 257 -30.98 13.63 -1.71
N LEU A 258 -31.67 12.52 -1.43
CA LEU A 258 -31.07 11.38 -0.73
C LEU A 258 -30.20 10.60 -1.71
N GLN A 259 -28.92 10.45 -1.38
CA GLN A 259 -27.93 9.76 -2.19
C GLN A 259 -27.25 8.68 -1.35
N LYS A 260 -26.78 7.64 -2.04
CA LYS A 260 -25.97 6.59 -1.44
C LYS A 260 -24.61 6.60 -2.12
N LEU A 261 -23.59 6.96 -1.35
CA LEU A 261 -22.23 7.17 -1.87
C LEU A 261 -21.29 6.12 -1.28
N PRO A 262 -20.61 5.30 -2.09
CA PRO A 262 -19.48 4.55 -1.61
C PRO A 262 -18.36 5.49 -1.18
N PHE A 263 -17.48 5.01 -0.31
CA PHE A 263 -16.28 5.76 0.04
C PHE A 263 -15.08 4.84 0.17
N VAL A 264 -13.92 5.45 -0.08
CA VAL A 264 -12.61 4.91 0.27
C VAL A 264 -11.95 5.86 1.25
N GLY A 265 -11.21 5.32 2.19
CA GLY A 265 -10.58 6.12 3.22
C GLY A 265 -9.38 5.43 3.82
N VAL A 266 -8.80 6.12 4.81
CA VAL A 266 -7.68 5.61 5.58
C VAL A 266 -7.79 5.97 7.05
N VAL A 267 -7.19 5.13 7.87
CA VAL A 267 -6.97 5.42 9.27
C VAL A 267 -5.79 6.37 9.41
N ALA A 268 -6.09 7.61 9.81
CA ALA A 268 -5.13 8.68 9.90
C ALA A 268 -4.57 8.84 11.33
N ALA A 269 -5.33 8.52 12.38
CA ALA A 269 -4.82 8.46 13.76
C ALA A 269 -5.66 7.58 14.68
N GLY A 270 -5.12 7.29 15.86
CA GLY A 270 -5.85 6.73 17.00
C GLY A 270 -5.10 6.98 18.32
N ASN A 271 -5.82 7.27 19.40
CA ASN A 271 -5.24 7.66 20.70
C ASN A 271 -6.27 7.49 21.85
N PRO A 272 -5.83 7.21 23.09
CA PRO A 272 -6.58 7.47 24.33
C PRO A 272 -6.93 8.92 24.67
N PHE A 273 -6.28 9.94 24.09
CA PHE A 273 -6.49 11.33 24.51
C PHE A 273 -6.97 12.27 23.39
N PRO A 274 -7.94 13.17 23.67
CA PRO A 274 -8.73 13.90 22.67
C PRO A 274 -8.10 15.21 22.16
N ASN A 275 -6.82 15.49 22.42
CA ASN A 275 -6.22 16.74 21.93
C ASN A 275 -5.84 16.61 20.44
N GLU A 276 -6.80 16.92 19.58
CA GLU A 276 -6.70 16.99 18.11
C GLU A 276 -5.53 17.87 17.64
N GLY A 277 -5.03 18.80 18.47
CA GLY A 277 -4.00 19.79 18.10
C GLY A 277 -2.53 19.37 18.17
N SER A 278 -2.18 18.18 18.67
CA SER A 278 -0.75 17.78 18.82
C SER A 278 -0.24 16.77 17.80
N CYS A 279 -1.12 16.14 17.00
CA CYS A 279 -0.81 14.96 16.18
C CYS A 279 -1.01 15.17 14.66
N ASP A 280 -0.96 16.43 14.21
CA ASP A 280 -1.33 16.93 12.87
C ASP A 280 -0.60 16.31 11.64
N ARG A 281 0.22 15.25 11.82
CA ARG A 281 1.11 14.69 10.77
C ARG A 281 1.30 13.17 10.77
N SER A 282 0.54 12.37 11.51
CA SER A 282 0.78 10.91 11.56
C SER A 282 -0.13 10.13 10.62
N LEU A 283 0.41 9.03 10.12
CA LEU A 283 -0.22 8.02 9.27
C LEU A 283 0.17 6.65 9.81
N ASP A 284 -0.74 5.69 9.64
CA ASP A 284 -0.56 4.26 9.90
C ASP A 284 -0.37 3.90 11.38
N LEU A 285 -1.50 3.64 12.04
CA LEU A 285 -1.57 3.09 13.38
C LEU A 285 -0.71 1.83 13.55
N TYR A 286 0.39 1.96 14.29
CA TYR A 286 0.74 0.95 15.27
C TYR A 286 0.05 1.25 16.62
N VAL A 287 -0.31 0.18 17.35
CA VAL A 287 -0.90 0.14 18.69
C VAL A 287 0.20 0.23 19.75
N GLY A 288 0.64 1.42 20.17
CA GLY A 288 1.56 1.48 21.31
C GLY A 288 2.13 2.85 21.59
N ASP A 289 1.93 3.28 22.84
CA ASP A 289 2.48 4.42 23.57
C ASP A 289 2.71 5.72 22.80
N VAL A 290 1.79 6.67 22.98
CA VAL A 290 1.95 8.07 22.59
C VAL A 290 2.03 8.93 23.84
N ASP A 291 3.16 8.85 24.55
CA ASP A 291 3.51 9.91 25.50
C ASP A 291 3.77 11.24 24.77
N TYR A 292 4.13 11.20 23.47
CA TYR A 292 4.24 12.37 22.60
C TYR A 292 3.95 11.95 21.15
N CYS A 293 3.27 12.80 20.36
CA CYS A 293 2.87 12.58 18.95
C CYS A 293 4.03 12.43 17.93
N PHE A 294 5.20 11.97 18.37
CA PHE A 294 6.32 11.64 17.51
C PHE A 294 6.48 10.11 17.48
N PHE A 295 6.46 9.55 16.27
CA PHE A 295 7.14 8.28 15.91
C PHE A 295 6.36 6.93 15.90
N SER A 296 5.08 6.88 15.54
CA SER A 296 4.41 5.59 15.21
C SER A 296 3.93 5.56 13.76
N ILE A 297 4.84 5.22 12.84
CA ILE A 297 4.49 4.97 11.43
C ILE A 297 4.79 3.50 11.12
N SER A 298 3.82 2.78 10.56
CA SER A 298 4.03 1.40 10.10
C SER A 298 4.70 1.36 8.73
N PRO A 299 5.61 0.41 8.45
CA PRO A 299 6.14 0.18 7.12
C PRO A 299 5.03 -0.25 6.17
N VAL A 300 5.16 0.12 4.91
CA VAL A 300 4.21 -0.34 3.91
C VAL A 300 4.41 -1.83 3.63
N SER A 301 3.30 -2.58 3.58
CA SER A 301 3.31 -3.96 3.12
C SER A 301 3.77 -4.07 1.66
N GLY A 302 4.33 -5.22 1.30
CA GLY A 302 4.74 -5.58 -0.05
C GLY A 302 6.18 -6.07 -0.13
N THR A 303 6.81 -5.84 -1.28
CA THR A 303 8.16 -6.38 -1.56
C THR A 303 9.26 -5.41 -1.15
N TRP A 304 10.24 -5.95 -0.42
CA TRP A 304 11.41 -5.26 0.10
C TRP A 304 12.69 -5.94 -0.37
N ILE A 305 13.75 -5.15 -0.53
CA ILE A 305 15.06 -5.59 -0.99
C ILE A 305 16.15 -5.10 -0.04
N VAL A 306 17.21 -5.89 0.10
CA VAL A 306 18.41 -5.48 0.82
C VAL A 306 19.19 -4.53 -0.06
N LYS A 307 19.41 -3.29 0.40
CA LYS A 307 19.94 -2.19 -0.43
C LYS A 307 21.29 -2.52 -1.05
N ASP A 308 22.19 -3.11 -0.27
CA ASP A 308 23.54 -3.46 -0.73
C ASP A 308 23.57 -4.69 -1.66
N GLU A 309 22.42 -5.35 -1.86
CA GLU A 309 22.28 -6.52 -2.74
C GLU A 309 21.59 -6.16 -4.06
N VAL A 310 21.28 -4.88 -4.29
CA VAL A 310 20.66 -4.41 -5.54
C VAL A 310 21.70 -4.31 -6.65
N ASN A 311 21.78 -5.35 -7.48
CA ASN A 311 22.70 -5.45 -8.60
C ASN A 311 22.01 -5.82 -9.94
N TYR A 312 20.68 -5.76 -9.98
CA TYR A 312 19.83 -6.14 -11.11
C TYR A 312 19.92 -7.60 -11.54
N LYS A 313 20.46 -8.48 -10.69
CA LYS A 313 20.46 -9.93 -10.88
C LYS A 313 19.53 -10.61 -9.88
N PRO A 314 19.08 -11.84 -10.17
CA PRO A 314 18.27 -12.60 -9.24
C PRO A 314 19.02 -12.86 -7.92
N GLY A 315 18.31 -12.80 -6.81
CA GLY A 315 18.89 -12.95 -5.48
C GLY A 315 17.85 -13.41 -4.48
N ARG A 316 18.03 -13.02 -3.21
CA ARG A 316 17.02 -13.21 -2.17
C ARG A 316 16.06 -12.02 -2.12
N GLY A 317 14.84 -12.25 -1.65
CA GLY A 317 13.82 -11.23 -1.51
C GLY A 317 13.10 -11.31 -0.17
N ILE A 318 12.46 -10.21 0.21
CA ILE A 318 11.68 -10.08 1.44
C ILE A 318 10.27 -9.66 1.04
N ALA A 319 9.27 -10.45 1.38
CA ALA A 319 7.90 -9.94 1.48
C ALA A 319 7.62 -9.62 2.93
N LEU A 320 7.23 -8.37 3.18
CA LEU A 320 6.85 -7.90 4.50
C LEU A 320 5.38 -7.51 4.47
N ASP A 321 4.67 -7.91 5.49
CA ASP A 321 3.29 -7.56 5.67
C ASP A 321 3.04 -7.10 7.11
N VAL A 322 2.81 -5.79 7.29
CA VAL A 322 2.51 -5.20 8.59
C VAL A 322 1.08 -4.71 8.60
N GLN A 323 0.28 -5.28 9.50
CA GLN A 323 -1.13 -4.97 9.64
C GLN A 323 -1.61 -5.18 11.07
N ALA A 324 -2.43 -4.26 11.56
CA ALA A 324 -3.12 -4.37 12.85
C ALA A 324 -2.22 -4.87 14.00
N GLY A 325 -1.01 -4.31 14.11
CA GLY A 325 -0.03 -4.65 15.14
C GLY A 325 0.73 -5.96 14.95
N MET A 326 0.60 -6.62 13.80
CA MET A 326 1.31 -7.85 13.46
C MET A 326 2.24 -7.59 12.28
N ALA A 327 3.44 -8.17 12.34
CA ALA A 327 4.32 -8.32 11.20
C ALA A 327 4.37 -9.78 10.77
N VAL A 328 4.26 -10.02 9.46
CA VAL A 328 4.56 -11.31 8.81
C VAL A 328 5.70 -11.05 7.83
N ALA A 329 6.80 -11.79 7.98
CA ALA A 329 7.91 -11.73 7.04
C ALA A 329 8.07 -13.07 6.34
N GLN A 330 8.26 -13.02 5.02
CA GLN A 330 8.58 -14.16 4.17
C GLN A 330 9.90 -13.86 3.47
N ILE A 331 10.92 -14.66 3.77
CA ILE A 331 12.25 -14.53 3.19
C ILE A 331 12.42 -15.61 2.14
N PHE A 332 12.58 -15.18 0.89
CA PHE A 332 12.81 -16.04 -0.25
C PHE A 332 14.31 -16.08 -0.50
N ASN A 333 14.95 -17.21 -0.22
CA ASN A 333 16.40 -17.33 -0.28
C ASN A 333 16.81 -18.76 -0.64
N TYR A 334 18.05 -19.12 -0.33
CA TYR A 334 18.64 -20.38 -0.71
C TYR A 334 19.25 -21.07 0.51
N LEU A 335 19.36 -22.39 0.45
CA LEU A 335 20.17 -23.17 1.38
C LEU A 335 21.66 -23.05 1.02
N PRO A 336 22.60 -23.46 1.91
CA PRO A 336 24.03 -23.39 1.62
C PRO A 336 24.46 -24.14 0.34
N ASP A 337 23.72 -25.17 -0.06
CA ASP A 337 23.94 -25.90 -1.31
C ASP A 337 23.38 -25.20 -2.56
N GLY A 338 22.71 -24.06 -2.39
CA GLY A 338 22.07 -23.29 -3.46
C GLY A 338 20.64 -23.71 -3.79
N THR A 339 20.05 -24.68 -3.08
CA THR A 339 18.66 -25.08 -3.27
C THR A 339 17.72 -23.92 -2.87
N PRO A 340 16.73 -23.54 -3.72
CA PRO A 340 15.77 -22.51 -3.35
C PRO A 340 14.94 -22.95 -2.14
N THR A 341 14.60 -22.00 -1.27
CA THR A 341 13.76 -22.25 -0.10
C THR A 341 13.05 -20.95 0.31
N PHE A 342 12.12 -21.05 1.24
CA PHE A 342 11.59 -19.89 1.94
C PHE A 342 11.68 -20.09 3.44
N HIS A 343 11.72 -18.98 4.16
CA HIS A 343 11.57 -18.92 5.60
C HIS A 343 10.46 -17.94 5.92
N MET A 344 9.59 -18.26 6.89
CA MET A 344 8.53 -17.34 7.29
C MET A 344 8.39 -17.29 8.80
N GLY A 345 7.98 -16.13 9.29
CA GLY A 345 7.68 -15.92 10.69
C GLY A 345 6.69 -14.78 10.84
N SER A 346 6.13 -14.68 12.04
CA SER A 346 5.31 -13.55 12.42
C SER A 346 5.48 -13.23 13.88
N GLY A 347 5.20 -11.98 14.23
CA GLY A 347 5.27 -11.50 15.60
C GLY A 347 4.51 -10.19 15.75
N THR A 348 4.32 -9.76 17.00
CA THR A 348 3.81 -8.42 17.28
C THR A 348 4.81 -7.42 16.73
N TYR A 349 4.33 -6.52 15.88
CA TYR A 349 5.07 -5.35 15.47
C TYR A 349 4.92 -4.30 16.55
N ALA A 350 5.95 -3.56 16.98
CA ALA A 350 5.78 -2.49 17.96
C ALA A 350 6.88 -1.44 17.96
N GLY A 351 6.55 -0.15 18.18
CA GLY A 351 7.57 0.89 18.39
C GLY A 351 8.58 0.99 17.24
N ALA A 352 8.09 0.88 15.99
CA ALA A 352 8.87 0.82 14.77
C ALA A 352 9.74 -0.45 14.55
N ALA A 353 9.71 -1.43 15.46
CA ALA A 353 10.55 -2.63 15.40
C ALA A 353 9.77 -3.93 15.65
N THR A 354 10.39 -5.06 15.32
CA THR A 354 9.88 -6.39 15.69
C THR A 354 11.00 -7.42 15.59
N SER A 355 10.90 -8.49 16.36
CA SER A 355 11.71 -9.68 16.17
C SER A 355 10.88 -10.93 16.38
N PHE A 356 11.19 -11.97 15.62
CA PHE A 356 10.54 -13.26 15.71
C PHE A 356 11.36 -14.35 15.02
N GLU A 357 11.04 -15.60 15.34
CA GLU A 357 11.70 -16.76 14.73
C GLU A 357 11.28 -16.94 13.26
N LEU A 358 12.26 -17.16 12.39
CA LEU A 358 12.03 -17.59 11.02
C LEU A 358 12.01 -19.12 10.93
N ASN A 359 10.91 -19.67 10.42
CA ASN A 359 10.72 -21.11 10.29
C ASN A 359 10.80 -21.54 8.82
N ARG A 360 11.42 -22.70 8.60
CA ARG A 360 11.39 -23.42 7.32
C ARG A 360 10.47 -24.63 7.43
N TYR A 361 9.69 -24.87 6.39
CA TYR A 361 8.72 -25.97 6.33
C TYR A 361 9.07 -26.98 5.24
N ARG A 362 8.48 -28.17 5.29
CA ARG A 362 8.65 -29.21 4.26
C ARG A 362 7.40 -30.06 4.07
N GLY A 363 7.31 -30.65 2.88
CA GLY A 363 6.37 -31.72 2.55
C GLY A 363 4.94 -31.27 2.25
N GLY A 364 4.69 -29.97 2.05
CA GLY A 364 3.37 -29.47 1.67
C GLY A 364 3.02 -29.70 0.20
N ARG A 365 1.93 -29.08 -0.24
CA ARG A 365 1.39 -29.19 -1.61
C ARG A 365 2.34 -28.61 -2.65
N ALA A 366 2.71 -29.44 -3.63
CA ALA A 366 3.42 -29.00 -4.82
C ALA A 366 2.46 -28.47 -5.90
N LEU A 367 2.98 -27.72 -6.88
CA LEU A 367 2.20 -27.30 -8.05
C LEU A 367 1.56 -28.50 -8.77
N GLY A 368 0.25 -28.42 -9.01
CA GLY A 368 -0.54 -29.50 -9.60
C GLY A 368 -0.73 -30.73 -8.69
N GLY A 369 -0.22 -30.68 -7.45
CA GLY A 369 -0.31 -31.75 -6.48
C GLY A 369 -1.63 -31.74 -5.68
N PRO A 370 -1.95 -32.85 -4.98
CA PRO A 370 -3.11 -32.93 -4.10
C PRO A 370 -2.96 -32.01 -2.89
N LEU A 371 -4.10 -31.61 -2.29
CA LEU A 371 -4.12 -30.81 -1.07
C LEU A 371 -3.30 -31.49 0.04
N LYS A 372 -2.34 -30.74 0.61
CA LYS A 372 -1.39 -31.27 1.58
C LYS A 372 -0.76 -30.16 2.42
N SER A 373 -0.95 -30.23 3.74
CA SER A 373 -0.26 -29.36 4.68
C SER A 373 1.21 -29.76 4.83
N ALA A 374 2.06 -28.78 5.09
CA ALA A 374 3.45 -28.97 5.42
C ALA A 374 3.67 -29.18 6.92
N LYS A 375 4.90 -29.52 7.28
CA LYS A 375 5.37 -29.61 8.66
C LYS A 375 6.61 -28.77 8.87
N LEU A 376 6.81 -28.29 10.09
CA LEU A 376 8.04 -27.61 10.47
C LEU A 376 9.24 -28.52 10.16
N ALA A 377 10.21 -27.96 9.45
CA ALA A 377 11.47 -28.62 9.14
C ALA A 377 12.56 -28.14 10.10
N GLU A 378 12.61 -26.83 10.35
CA GLU A 378 13.71 -26.15 11.02
C GLU A 378 13.27 -24.77 11.52
N ALA A 379 13.76 -24.40 12.71
CA ALA A 379 13.77 -23.05 13.21
C ALA A 379 15.13 -22.44 12.83
N ALA A 380 15.13 -21.49 11.90
CA ALA A 380 16.33 -20.98 11.24
C ALA A 380 17.01 -19.84 12.01
N GLY A 381 16.42 -19.41 13.13
CA GLY A 381 16.86 -18.29 13.96
C GLY A 381 15.97 -17.06 13.86
N GLU A 382 16.28 -16.09 14.70
CA GLU A 382 15.53 -14.84 14.82
C GLU A 382 15.85 -13.86 13.68
N ILE A 383 14.81 -13.26 13.10
CA ILE A 383 14.92 -12.03 12.31
C ILE A 383 14.64 -10.83 13.21
N LYS A 384 15.41 -9.75 13.04
CA LYS A 384 15.11 -8.44 13.63
C LYS A 384 14.85 -7.44 12.54
N LEU A 385 13.79 -6.66 12.69
CA LEU A 385 13.38 -5.62 11.77
C LEU A 385 13.21 -4.33 12.54
N GLU A 386 13.76 -3.24 12.02
CA GLU A 386 13.61 -1.90 12.59
C GLU A 386 13.39 -0.89 11.46
N PHE A 387 12.28 -0.16 11.48
CA PHE A 387 11.87 0.74 10.40
C PHE A 387 12.15 2.17 10.77
N MET A 388 13.42 2.48 10.94
CA MET A 388 13.91 3.81 11.29
C MET A 388 14.82 4.35 10.19
N TYR A 389 14.92 5.67 10.08
CA TYR A 389 15.88 6.40 9.26
C TYR A 389 16.56 7.48 10.08
N ASP A 390 17.82 7.79 9.76
CA ASP A 390 18.54 8.87 10.42
C ASP A 390 18.02 10.23 9.94
N GLY A 391 17.51 11.04 10.87
CA GLY A 391 17.07 12.40 10.57
C GLY A 391 18.23 13.34 10.21
N GLU A 392 17.93 14.40 9.46
CA GLU A 392 18.90 15.42 9.05
C GLU A 392 19.31 16.34 10.23
N GLY A 393 20.61 16.70 10.33
CA GLY A 393 21.13 17.74 11.23
C GLY A 393 21.65 17.25 12.59
N ASN A 394 22.08 18.20 13.45
CA ASN A 394 22.67 17.97 14.79
C ASN A 394 21.66 17.45 15.84
N THR A 395 20.56 16.85 15.41
CA THR A 395 19.61 16.15 16.27
C THR A 395 19.72 14.67 15.93
N ALA A 396 20.46 13.91 16.73
CA ALA A 396 20.70 12.46 16.60
C ALA A 396 19.42 11.58 16.76
N ALA A 397 18.24 12.09 16.40
CA ALA A 397 16.98 11.38 16.56
C ALA A 397 16.68 10.56 15.29
N ARG A 398 16.84 9.23 15.37
CA ARG A 398 16.27 8.28 14.41
C ARG A 398 14.75 8.49 14.35
N ARG A 399 14.18 8.44 13.15
CA ARG A 399 12.74 8.64 12.89
C ARG A 399 12.15 7.42 12.18
N PRO A 400 10.89 7.03 12.39
CA PRO A 400 10.29 5.92 11.66
C PRO A 400 10.17 6.20 10.17
N SER A 401 10.26 5.15 9.36
CA SER A 401 10.17 5.20 7.91
C SER A 401 9.19 4.16 7.39
N ARG A 402 8.38 4.50 6.38
CA ARG A 402 7.52 3.49 5.73
C ARG A 402 8.25 2.62 4.72
N LEU A 403 9.44 3.06 4.28
CA LEU A 403 10.05 2.64 3.02
C LEU A 403 11.50 2.22 3.16
N THR A 404 12.09 2.48 4.32
CA THR A 404 13.46 2.11 4.64
C THR A 404 13.46 1.51 6.03
N GLY A 405 14.39 0.61 6.28
CA GLY A 405 14.61 0.06 7.60
C GLY A 405 15.91 -0.73 7.61
N ASP A 406 16.15 -1.41 8.72
CA ASP A 406 17.24 -2.33 8.90
C ASP A 406 16.67 -3.74 9.14
N VAL A 407 17.30 -4.73 8.53
CA VAL A 407 17.04 -6.15 8.77
C VAL A 407 18.30 -6.80 9.33
N GLN A 408 18.15 -7.60 10.37
CA GLN A 408 19.16 -8.56 10.79
C GLN A 408 18.63 -9.97 10.54
N PHE A 409 19.23 -10.67 9.59
CA PHE A 409 18.96 -12.09 9.36
C PHE A 409 19.72 -12.97 10.35
N PRO A 410 19.27 -14.23 10.56
CA PRO A 410 20.01 -15.18 11.39
C PRO A 410 21.47 -15.31 10.96
N GLY A 411 22.39 -15.09 11.91
CA GLY A 411 23.83 -15.20 11.68
C GLY A 411 24.44 -14.10 10.79
N GLU A 412 23.71 -13.04 10.46
CA GLU A 412 24.21 -11.90 9.68
C GLU A 412 24.30 -10.62 10.52
N ALA A 413 25.16 -9.69 10.09
CA ALA A 413 25.13 -8.32 10.57
C ALA A 413 23.87 -7.59 10.05
N PRO A 414 23.37 -6.56 10.75
CA PRO A 414 22.28 -5.73 10.26
C PRO A 414 22.60 -5.12 8.89
N LYS A 415 21.59 -5.04 8.01
CA LYS A 415 21.66 -4.47 6.67
C LYS A 415 20.47 -3.56 6.41
N GLN A 416 20.67 -2.51 5.62
CA GLN A 416 19.58 -1.63 5.21
C GLN A 416 18.67 -2.34 4.19
N ILE A 417 17.37 -2.22 4.40
CA ILE A 417 16.31 -2.64 3.46
C ILE A 417 15.55 -1.43 2.95
N VAL A 418 15.06 -1.54 1.72
CA VAL A 418 14.23 -0.53 1.08
C VAL A 418 13.01 -1.17 0.43
N ARG A 419 11.89 -0.45 0.46
CA ARG A 419 10.66 -0.84 -0.24
C ARG A 419 10.93 -0.78 -1.74
N MET A 420 10.71 -1.89 -2.43
CA MET A 420 10.94 -1.97 -3.86
C MET A 420 9.94 -1.08 -4.61
N ALA A 421 10.44 -0.14 -5.43
CA ALA A 421 9.63 0.57 -6.40
C ALA A 421 9.51 -0.29 -7.66
N LEU A 422 8.31 -0.80 -7.95
CA LEU A 422 8.06 -1.61 -9.15
C LEU A 422 7.90 -0.76 -10.41
N GLU A 423 7.60 0.52 -10.21
CA GLU A 423 7.22 1.45 -11.25
C GLU A 423 8.37 2.38 -11.66
N PRO A 424 8.70 2.47 -12.96
CA PRO A 424 9.64 3.48 -13.45
C PRO A 424 9.14 4.89 -13.13
N GLY A 425 10.03 5.75 -12.63
CA GLY A 425 9.70 7.14 -12.29
C GLY A 425 8.83 7.32 -11.05
N ALA A 426 8.56 6.26 -10.27
CA ALA A 426 7.83 6.41 -9.00
C ALA A 426 8.54 7.37 -8.03
N GLU A 427 9.87 7.46 -8.11
CA GLU A 427 10.71 8.32 -7.26
C GLU A 427 10.97 9.71 -7.85
N THR A 428 10.48 9.99 -9.05
CA THR A 428 10.61 11.28 -9.74
C THR A 428 9.26 12.02 -9.76
N ALA A 429 9.16 13.11 -10.52
CA ALA A 429 7.92 13.88 -10.64
C ALA A 429 6.79 13.06 -11.29
N GLU A 430 7.13 12.09 -12.13
CA GLU A 430 6.21 11.12 -12.73
C GLU A 430 5.41 10.35 -11.68
N GLY A 431 5.99 10.10 -10.51
CA GLY A 431 5.30 9.48 -9.39
C GLY A 431 4.19 10.35 -8.80
N LEU A 432 4.23 11.69 -8.99
CA LEU A 432 3.22 12.62 -8.48
C LEU A 432 1.96 12.68 -9.37
N LEU A 433 2.00 12.14 -10.58
CA LEU A 433 0.85 12.14 -11.48
C LEU A 433 -0.33 11.36 -10.87
N GLY A 434 -1.54 11.84 -11.13
CA GLY A 434 -2.77 11.27 -10.59
C GLY A 434 -3.72 12.32 -10.03
N GLN A 435 -4.74 11.85 -9.31
CA GLN A 435 -5.76 12.69 -8.68
C GLN A 435 -5.55 12.72 -7.17
N TRP A 436 -5.63 13.91 -6.59
CA TRP A 436 -5.29 14.19 -5.20
C TRP A 436 -6.33 15.09 -4.56
N TRP A 437 -6.51 14.94 -3.25
CA TRP A 437 -6.95 16.03 -2.39
C TRP A 437 -5.72 16.67 -1.77
N LEU A 438 -5.53 17.98 -2.00
CA LEU A 438 -4.41 18.75 -1.44
C LEU A 438 -4.90 19.89 -0.56
N HIS A 439 -4.33 20.03 0.63
CA HIS A 439 -4.53 21.17 1.50
C HIS A 439 -3.48 22.24 1.23
N PHE A 440 -3.91 23.39 0.74
CA PHE A 440 -3.04 24.52 0.38
C PHE A 440 -3.05 25.60 1.48
N ILE A 441 -1.86 26.06 1.87
CA ILE A 441 -1.67 27.05 2.94
C ILE A 441 -1.08 28.32 2.34
N GLY A 442 -1.73 29.46 2.57
CA GLY A 442 -1.26 30.80 2.21
C GLY A 442 -0.80 31.59 3.45
N MET A 443 -0.28 32.80 3.26
CA MET A 443 0.26 33.62 4.37
C MET A 443 -0.80 34.00 5.42
N SER A 444 -2.04 34.21 5.00
CA SER A 444 -3.11 34.69 5.89
C SER A 444 -4.30 33.74 6.01
N ASN A 445 -4.44 32.74 5.12
CA ASN A 445 -5.61 31.88 5.04
C ASN A 445 -5.23 30.44 4.70
N TRP A 446 -6.01 29.50 5.22
CA TRP A 446 -5.95 28.07 4.89
C TRP A 446 -7.05 27.79 3.88
N LEU A 447 -6.70 27.17 2.74
CA LEU A 447 -7.69 26.75 1.77
C LEU A 447 -8.27 25.41 2.18
N LYS A 448 -9.55 25.20 1.86
CA LYS A 448 -10.17 23.88 1.99
C LYS A 448 -9.37 22.85 1.17
N PRO A 449 -9.36 21.57 1.57
CA PRO A 449 -8.85 20.50 0.73
C PRO A 449 -9.43 20.62 -0.68
N THR A 450 -8.53 20.72 -1.66
CA THR A 450 -8.86 21.02 -3.05
C THR A 450 -8.55 19.79 -3.91
N PRO A 451 -9.47 19.35 -4.78
CA PRO A 451 -9.18 18.25 -5.68
C PRO A 451 -8.25 18.76 -6.78
N VAL A 452 -7.16 18.05 -7.02
CA VAL A 452 -6.12 18.41 -7.99
C VAL A 452 -5.80 17.19 -8.85
N THR A 453 -5.81 17.38 -10.16
CA THR A 453 -5.32 16.38 -11.12
C THR A 453 -3.99 16.86 -11.70
N LEU A 454 -2.92 16.11 -11.42
CA LEU A 454 -1.60 16.29 -12.01
C LEU A 454 -1.47 15.34 -13.19
N SER A 455 -1.38 15.88 -14.40
CA SER A 455 -1.59 15.12 -15.64
C SER A 455 -0.43 15.20 -16.64
N ARG A 456 0.57 16.05 -16.38
CA ARG A 456 1.71 16.24 -17.28
C ARG A 456 2.98 16.59 -16.52
N ILE A 457 4.12 16.33 -17.15
CA ILE A 457 5.46 16.63 -16.62
C ILE A 457 6.06 17.80 -17.43
N GLU A 458 6.58 18.79 -16.71
CA GLU A 458 7.41 19.87 -17.27
C GLU A 458 8.71 19.96 -16.47
N GLY A 459 9.83 19.57 -17.08
CA GLY A 459 11.11 19.48 -16.37
C GLY A 459 11.04 18.45 -15.24
N ASN A 460 11.28 18.89 -14.00
CA ASN A 460 11.20 18.05 -12.79
C ASN A 460 9.92 18.29 -11.99
N GLU A 461 8.86 18.80 -12.63
CA GLU A 461 7.58 19.12 -11.99
C GLU A 461 6.44 18.34 -12.63
N ALA A 462 5.53 17.83 -11.80
CA ALA A 462 4.21 17.39 -12.20
C ALA A 462 3.24 18.56 -12.09
N ILE A 463 2.49 18.83 -13.14
CA ILE A 463 1.64 20.02 -13.21
C ILE A 463 0.23 19.64 -13.64
N ASN A 464 -0.74 20.46 -13.24
CA ASN A 464 -2.11 20.31 -13.69
C ASN A 464 -2.30 20.83 -15.13
N GLN A 465 -3.48 20.58 -15.71
CA GLN A 465 -3.76 20.86 -17.12
C GLN A 465 -3.58 22.32 -17.54
N ASP A 466 -3.92 23.28 -16.67
CA ASP A 466 -3.76 24.71 -16.95
C ASP A 466 -2.40 25.27 -16.49
N GLY A 467 -1.64 24.52 -15.68
CA GLY A 467 -0.29 24.88 -15.23
C GLY A 467 -0.27 25.83 -14.04
N THR A 468 -1.43 26.11 -13.44
CA THR A 468 -1.56 26.96 -12.24
C THR A 468 -1.05 26.27 -10.98
N ILE A 469 -1.05 24.92 -10.97
CA ILE A 469 -0.53 24.10 -9.88
C ILE A 469 0.69 23.32 -10.38
N ARG A 470 1.81 23.47 -9.66
CA ARG A 470 3.08 22.83 -9.97
C ARG A 470 3.62 22.11 -8.76
N CYS A 471 3.97 20.84 -8.93
CA CYS A 471 4.40 19.97 -7.85
C CYS A 471 5.76 19.36 -8.16
N SER A 472 6.68 19.41 -7.20
CA SER A 472 8.01 18.83 -7.32
C SER A 472 8.36 18.00 -6.10
N ARG A 473 9.21 16.98 -6.29
CA ARG A 473 9.85 16.28 -5.18
C ARG A 473 11.05 17.10 -4.71
N GLN A 474 11.11 17.36 -3.41
CA GLN A 474 12.26 18.02 -2.78
C GLN A 474 13.41 17.01 -2.63
N ILE A 475 14.63 17.46 -2.92
CA ILE A 475 16.00 16.87 -2.86
C ILE A 475 16.19 15.45 -2.22
N PRO A 476 17.13 14.60 -2.75
CA PRO A 476 17.19 13.14 -2.56
C PRO A 476 17.46 12.57 -1.16
N HIS A 477 17.89 13.39 -0.20
CA HIS A 477 18.43 12.89 1.09
C HIS A 477 17.37 12.80 2.21
N VAL A 478 16.19 13.38 2.00
CA VAL A 478 15.03 13.18 2.85
C VAL A 478 14.05 12.30 2.07
N PRO A 479 13.69 11.09 2.54
CA PRO A 479 12.79 10.24 1.79
C PRO A 479 11.42 10.94 1.61
N ARG A 480 11.24 11.46 0.39
CA ARG A 480 9.96 11.68 -0.29
C ARG A 480 9.09 12.81 0.25
N ARG A 481 9.61 14.02 0.49
CA ARG A 481 8.76 15.23 0.63
C ARG A 481 8.47 15.83 -0.74
N ALA A 482 7.20 16.03 -1.08
CA ALA A 482 6.73 16.76 -2.24
C ALA A 482 6.19 18.13 -1.82
N GLN A 483 6.32 19.10 -2.71
CA GLN A 483 5.77 20.44 -2.56
C GLN A 483 4.94 20.76 -3.79
N CYS A 484 3.72 21.25 -3.59
CA CYS A 484 2.91 21.85 -4.64
C CYS A 484 2.74 23.35 -4.40
N ILE A 485 2.90 24.14 -5.45
CA ILE A 485 2.72 25.59 -5.47
C ILE A 485 1.50 25.90 -6.32
N TRP A 486 0.59 26.71 -5.78
CA TRP A 486 -0.57 27.23 -6.49
C TRP A 486 -0.57 28.76 -6.43
N ASN A 487 -0.41 29.42 -7.57
CA ASN A 487 -0.49 30.86 -7.68
C ASN A 487 -1.89 31.26 -8.14
N ARG A 488 -2.64 31.95 -7.28
CA ARG A 488 -4.03 32.35 -7.54
C ARG A 488 -4.35 33.65 -6.80
N ASP A 489 -5.16 34.51 -7.42
CA ASP A 489 -5.65 35.76 -6.83
C ASP A 489 -4.51 36.68 -6.30
N GLY A 490 -3.36 36.65 -6.97
CA GLY A 490 -2.16 37.41 -6.58
C GLY A 490 -1.44 36.87 -5.34
N GLN A 491 -1.85 35.71 -4.81
CA GLN A 491 -1.24 35.03 -3.67
C GLN A 491 -0.62 33.69 -4.09
N THR A 492 0.40 33.27 -3.34
CA THR A 492 1.02 31.95 -3.46
C THR A 492 0.56 31.07 -2.32
N TYR A 493 -0.02 29.93 -2.65
CA TYR A 493 -0.37 28.88 -1.71
C TYR A 493 0.56 27.69 -1.89
N THR A 494 0.89 27.03 -0.79
CA THR A 494 1.77 25.86 -0.80
C THR A 494 1.11 24.69 -0.10
N ALA A 495 1.20 23.50 -0.71
CA ALA A 495 0.90 22.22 -0.06
C ALA A 495 2.19 21.42 0.08
N TYR A 496 2.37 20.75 1.22
CA TYR A 496 3.49 19.84 1.46
C TYR A 496 2.95 18.48 1.85
N PHE A 497 3.48 17.43 1.25
CA PHE A 497 3.17 16.06 1.65
C PHE A 497 4.41 15.19 1.60
N ASN A 498 4.40 14.11 2.37
CA ASN A 498 5.33 13.03 2.10
C ASN A 498 4.67 12.16 1.03
N GLN A 499 5.28 12.00 -0.14
CA GLN A 499 4.80 11.05 -1.12
C GLN A 499 5.56 9.73 -0.96
N GLN A 500 5.31 9.06 0.15
CA GLN A 500 5.63 7.66 0.30
C GLN A 500 4.54 6.85 -0.42
N GLN A 501 4.89 5.69 -0.97
CA GLN A 501 3.88 4.90 -1.65
C GLN A 501 2.82 4.48 -0.62
N GLY A 502 1.55 4.81 -0.84
CA GLY A 502 0.49 4.58 0.15
C GLY A 502 0.39 5.63 1.28
N ASP A 503 1.15 6.73 1.21
CA ASP A 503 1.03 7.83 2.17
C ASP A 503 -0.27 8.63 1.93
N ARG A 504 -1.15 8.67 2.92
CA ARG A 504 -2.49 9.28 2.84
C ARG A 504 -2.83 10.07 4.11
N SER A 505 -2.19 11.22 4.33
CA SER A 505 -2.26 11.95 5.61
C SER A 505 -3.54 12.78 5.76
N PHE A 506 -3.81 13.31 6.95
CA PHE A 506 -4.95 14.20 7.20
C PHE A 506 -5.07 15.39 6.23
N THR A 507 -3.96 15.84 5.65
CA THR A 507 -3.92 17.01 4.75
C THR A 507 -3.82 16.63 3.26
N ILE A 508 -3.52 15.36 2.94
CA ILE A 508 -3.34 14.89 1.56
C ILE A 508 -3.86 13.47 1.39
N LEU A 509 -4.70 13.26 0.38
CA LEU A 509 -5.17 11.93 -0.01
C LEU A 509 -4.99 11.73 -1.52
N GLN A 510 -4.18 10.76 -1.93
CA GLN A 510 -4.19 10.30 -3.31
C GLN A 510 -5.47 9.51 -3.57
N VAL A 511 -6.27 9.96 -4.55
CA VAL A 511 -7.52 9.33 -4.95
C VAL A 511 -7.29 8.38 -6.12
N ARG A 512 -6.51 8.80 -7.12
CA ARG A 512 -6.14 7.97 -8.26
C ARG A 512 -4.64 8.05 -8.52
N ASP A 513 -4.06 6.93 -8.93
CA ASP A 513 -2.68 6.91 -9.40
C ASP A 513 -2.56 7.52 -10.81
N ARG A 514 -1.33 7.51 -11.36
CA ARG A 514 -1.02 8.06 -12.68
C ARG A 514 -1.69 7.33 -13.87
N TYR A 515 -2.23 6.13 -13.66
CA TYR A 515 -3.00 5.39 -14.66
C TYR A 515 -4.50 5.52 -14.45
N GLY A 516 -4.93 6.33 -13.47
CA GLY A 516 -6.32 6.51 -13.11
C GLY A 516 -6.88 5.42 -12.22
N ASN A 517 -6.08 4.46 -11.73
CA ASN A 517 -6.60 3.43 -10.82
C ASN A 517 -7.01 4.08 -9.49
N LEU A 518 -8.19 3.73 -8.97
CA LEU A 518 -8.65 4.21 -7.67
C LEU A 518 -7.76 3.64 -6.56
N MET A 519 -7.30 4.53 -5.69
CA MET A 519 -6.58 4.19 -4.47
C MET A 519 -7.57 3.72 -3.42
N GLY A 520 -7.42 2.48 -2.96
CA GLY A 520 -8.30 1.88 -1.95
C GLY A 520 -8.84 0.53 -2.40
N LEU A 521 -9.76 -0.02 -1.62
CA LEU A 521 -10.17 -1.42 -1.74
C LEU A 521 -11.30 -1.66 -2.74
N GLY A 522 -11.96 -0.61 -3.25
CA GLY A 522 -13.12 -0.72 -4.12
C GLY A 522 -14.33 -1.35 -3.43
N ASP A 523 -15.08 -2.14 -4.18
CA ASP A 523 -16.35 -2.72 -3.74
C ASP A 523 -16.13 -3.97 -2.88
N ILE A 524 -15.77 -3.73 -1.61
CA ILE A 524 -15.72 -4.78 -0.57
C ILE A 524 -17.14 -5.06 -0.09
N PRO A 525 -17.59 -6.34 -0.07
CA PRO A 525 -18.84 -6.70 0.57
C PRO A 525 -18.85 -6.31 2.05
N LEU A 526 -19.84 -5.48 2.42
CA LEU A 526 -20.17 -5.13 3.80
C LEU A 526 -21.34 -6.00 4.21
N GLU A 527 -21.27 -6.59 5.40
CA GLU A 527 -22.39 -7.35 5.94
C GLU A 527 -23.58 -6.45 6.14
#